data_AF-A0A940GBM0-F1
#
_entry.id   AF-A0A940GBM0-F1
#
_cell.length_a   1.000
_cell.length_b   1.000
_cell.length_c   1.000
_cell.angle_alpha   90.00
_cell.angle_beta   90.00
_cell.angle_gamma   90.00
#
_symmetry.space_group_name_H-M   'P 1'
#
loop_
_entity.id
_entity.type
_entity.pdbx_description
1 polymer ?
#
loop_
_entity_poly.entity_id
_entity_poly.type
_entity_poly.pdbx_seq_one_letter_code
_entity_poly.pdbx_strand_id
1 'polypeptide(L)'
;MATEERFGVGFEDTAFQSCLTIGDFHAVLMRKLGNVEGIGGQCASQMAFYRLRRAAGPGNNRADPKTRLDQLGLGSPRKTMKALNIGGLPAPKAGLGWFGMIAAVIAIFASMAMVLTGLAGESVAMRWMAAIVAGAGMTVLFAPRRYPQDIETLGDLANAVARRNPMMLKAQGAGLRQGAVWESLRDLAAEHSGASVDEIFLDTPLYQQKAKSEAA
;
A
#
# COMPACT_ATOMS: atom_id res chain seq x y z
N MET A 1 -9.40 0.49 -13.12
CA MET A 1 -8.56 1.60 -12.62
C MET A 1 -7.43 1.18 -11.65
N ALA A 2 -7.65 0.69 -10.42
CA ALA A 2 -6.51 0.33 -9.53
C ALA A 2 -5.86 -1.04 -9.84
N THR A 3 -6.68 -2.04 -10.20
CA THR A 3 -6.18 -3.37 -10.58
C THR A 3 -5.38 -3.32 -11.88
N GLU A 4 -5.84 -2.52 -12.83
CA GLU A 4 -5.19 -2.35 -14.14
C GLU A 4 -3.80 -1.73 -14.00
N GLU A 5 -3.66 -0.73 -13.13
CA GLU A 5 -2.36 -0.13 -12.81
C GLU A 5 -1.44 -1.13 -12.11
N ARG A 6 -1.94 -1.86 -11.10
CA ARG A 6 -1.12 -2.80 -10.30
C ARG A 6 -0.66 -4.03 -11.09
N PHE A 7 -1.50 -4.51 -12.01
CA PHE A 7 -1.22 -5.69 -12.81
C PHE A 7 -0.87 -5.37 -14.28
N GLY A 8 -0.83 -4.11 -14.69
CA GLY A 8 -0.48 -3.71 -16.06
C GLY A 8 -1.35 -4.36 -17.14
N VAL A 9 -2.62 -4.66 -16.82
CA VAL A 9 -3.59 -5.30 -17.73
C VAL A 9 -4.77 -4.35 -17.91
N GLY A 10 -5.31 -4.23 -19.13
CA GLY A 10 -6.58 -3.54 -19.36
C GLY A 10 -7.74 -4.53 -19.27
N PHE A 11 -8.83 -4.16 -18.61
CA PHE A 11 -10.07 -4.94 -18.60
C PHE A 11 -11.14 -4.26 -19.44
N GLU A 12 -11.97 -5.06 -20.11
CA GLU A 12 -13.18 -4.56 -20.76
C GLU A 12 -14.32 -4.53 -19.74
N ASP A 13 -15.20 -3.52 -19.83
CA ASP A 13 -16.33 -3.35 -18.91
C ASP A 13 -17.26 -4.58 -18.87
N THR A 14 -17.35 -5.30 -19.99
CA THR A 14 -18.13 -6.54 -20.13
C THR A 14 -17.57 -7.68 -19.29
N ALA A 15 -16.26 -7.74 -19.08
CA ALA A 15 -15.63 -8.78 -18.26
C ALA A 15 -16.00 -8.64 -16.78
N PHE A 16 -16.15 -7.39 -16.30
CA PHE A 16 -16.57 -7.11 -14.92
C PHE A 16 -18.04 -7.43 -14.67
N GLN A 17 -18.92 -7.29 -15.67
CA GLN A 17 -20.34 -7.57 -15.52
C GLN A 17 -20.63 -9.04 -15.19
N SER A 18 -19.73 -9.94 -15.59
CA SER A 18 -19.83 -11.38 -15.31
C SER A 18 -19.22 -11.82 -13.98
N CYS A 19 -18.53 -10.93 -13.25
CA CYS A 19 -17.86 -11.26 -11.99
C CYS A 19 -18.81 -11.01 -10.80
N LEU A 20 -19.26 -12.08 -10.14
CA LEU A 20 -20.09 -11.98 -8.93
C LEU A 20 -19.22 -11.94 -7.67
N THR A 21 -18.09 -12.65 -7.71
CA THR A 21 -17.18 -12.83 -6.58
C THR A 21 -15.77 -12.38 -6.90
N ILE A 22 -14.96 -12.16 -5.86
CA ILE A 22 -13.53 -11.89 -6.00
C ILE A 22 -12.81 -13.07 -6.67
N GLY A 23 -13.28 -14.31 -6.48
CA GLY A 23 -12.79 -15.50 -7.15
C GLY A 23 -13.03 -15.49 -8.66
N ASP A 24 -14.22 -15.07 -9.11
CA ASP A 24 -14.50 -14.90 -10.55
C ASP A 24 -13.56 -13.87 -11.16
N PHE A 25 -13.35 -12.77 -10.45
CA PHE A 25 -12.44 -11.72 -10.90
C PHE A 25 -10.98 -12.19 -10.93
N HIS A 26 -10.56 -12.98 -9.95
CA HIS A 26 -9.25 -13.62 -9.94
C HIS A 26 -9.07 -14.55 -11.15
N ALA A 27 -10.09 -15.34 -11.52
CA ALA A 27 -10.03 -16.20 -12.69
C ALA A 27 -9.91 -15.42 -14.01
N VAL A 28 -10.62 -14.29 -14.14
CA VAL A 28 -10.48 -13.37 -15.29
C VAL A 28 -9.07 -12.78 -15.34
N LEU A 29 -8.55 -12.31 -14.21
CA LEU A 29 -7.19 -11.76 -14.10
C LEU A 29 -6.14 -12.79 -14.50
N MET A 30 -6.25 -14.03 -14.00
CA MET A 30 -5.33 -15.11 -14.34
C MET A 30 -5.33 -15.44 -15.84
N ARG A 31 -6.51 -15.44 -16.49
CA ARG A 31 -6.60 -15.62 -17.95
C ARG A 31 -5.89 -14.49 -18.71
N LYS A 32 -6.04 -13.23 -18.28
CA LYS A 32 -5.36 -12.09 -18.91
C LYS A 32 -3.84 -12.09 -18.69
N LEU A 33 -3.37 -12.59 -17.55
CA LEU A 33 -1.95 -12.66 -17.23
C LEU A 33 -1.18 -13.75 -18.01
N GLY A 34 -1.90 -14.63 -18.73
CA GLY A 34 -1.33 -15.75 -19.50
C GLY A 34 -0.75 -16.84 -18.60
N ASN A 35 0.12 -17.71 -19.13
CA ASN A 35 0.81 -18.73 -18.34
C ASN A 35 1.61 -18.07 -17.19
N VAL A 36 0.97 -18.03 -16.01
CA VAL A 36 1.58 -17.55 -14.77
C VAL A 36 2.58 -18.58 -14.26
N GLU A 37 2.53 -19.83 -14.73
CA GLU A 37 3.52 -20.86 -14.39
C GLU A 37 4.82 -20.68 -15.18
N GLY A 38 5.59 -19.66 -14.81
CA GLY A 38 6.98 -19.52 -15.23
C GLY A 38 7.83 -20.58 -14.54
N ILE A 39 7.83 -21.81 -15.07
CA ILE A 39 8.77 -22.88 -14.70
C ILE A 39 10.18 -22.38 -15.07
N GLY A 40 10.87 -21.70 -14.13
CA GLY A 40 12.24 -21.20 -14.33
C GLY A 40 12.49 -19.74 -13.96
N GLY A 41 11.49 -18.97 -13.51
CA GLY A 41 11.70 -17.59 -13.06
C GLY A 41 12.29 -17.48 -11.65
N GLN A 42 13.07 -16.43 -11.37
CA GLN A 42 13.58 -16.15 -10.02
C GLN A 42 12.43 -15.84 -9.06
N CYS A 43 12.58 -16.17 -7.77
CA CYS A 43 11.56 -15.84 -6.78
C CYS A 43 11.41 -14.31 -6.63
N ALA A 44 10.20 -13.79 -6.83
CA ALA A 44 9.91 -12.36 -6.78
C ALA A 44 10.36 -11.71 -5.46
N SER A 45 10.11 -12.37 -4.32
CA SER A 45 10.54 -11.87 -3.02
C SER A 45 12.06 -11.89 -2.85
N GLN A 46 12.75 -12.86 -3.44
CA GLN A 46 14.22 -12.92 -3.44
C GLN A 46 14.82 -11.79 -4.28
N MET A 47 14.24 -11.49 -5.44
CA MET A 47 14.65 -10.34 -6.26
C MET A 47 14.41 -9.02 -5.52
N ALA A 48 13.24 -8.86 -4.88
CA ALA A 48 12.93 -7.70 -4.06
C ALA A 48 13.91 -7.56 -2.88
N PHE A 49 14.24 -8.67 -2.21
CA PHE A 49 15.21 -8.71 -1.12
C PHE A 49 16.60 -8.24 -1.55
N TYR A 50 17.12 -8.75 -2.67
CA TYR A 50 18.45 -8.33 -3.13
C TYR A 50 18.50 -6.86 -3.54
N ARG A 51 17.41 -6.33 -4.11
CA ARG A 51 17.28 -4.90 -4.42
C ARG A 51 17.23 -4.06 -3.15
N LEU A 52 16.44 -4.48 -2.18
CA LEU A 52 16.36 -3.87 -0.86
C LEU A 52 17.73 -3.84 -0.16
N ARG A 53 18.42 -4.98 -0.15
CA ARG A 53 19.76 -5.10 0.43
C ARG A 53 20.76 -4.17 -0.25
N ARG A 54 20.72 -4.07 -1.59
CA ARG A 54 21.58 -3.15 -2.36
C ARG A 54 21.25 -1.69 -2.08
N ALA A 55 19.96 -1.35 -2.00
CA ALA A 55 19.48 -0.01 -1.68
C ALA A 55 19.82 0.41 -0.24
N ALA A 56 19.95 -0.56 0.68
CA ALA A 56 20.37 -0.33 2.04
C ALA A 56 21.88 -0.02 2.19
N GLY A 57 22.66 -0.12 1.11
CA GLY A 57 24.06 0.30 1.06
C GLY A 57 25.09 -0.83 1.30
N PRO A 58 26.38 -0.56 1.02
CA PRO A 58 27.44 -1.58 0.96
C PRO A 58 27.77 -2.25 2.29
N GLY A 59 27.48 -1.59 3.43
CA GLY A 59 27.66 -2.18 4.76
C GLY A 59 26.66 -3.30 5.10
N ASN A 60 25.58 -3.41 4.35
CA ASN A 60 24.47 -4.33 4.60
C ASN A 60 24.53 -5.60 3.74
N ASN A 61 25.67 -5.91 3.13
CA ASN A 61 25.85 -7.12 2.32
C ASN A 61 25.68 -8.43 3.10
N ARG A 62 25.82 -8.39 4.43
CA ARG A 62 25.56 -9.52 5.34
C ARG A 62 24.13 -9.56 5.89
N ALA A 63 23.26 -8.64 5.50
CA ALA A 63 21.88 -8.68 5.93
C ALA A 63 21.19 -9.91 5.33
N ASP A 64 20.60 -10.71 6.22
CA ASP A 64 19.74 -11.85 5.92
C ASP A 64 18.26 -11.45 5.92
N PRO A 65 17.35 -12.26 5.35
CA PRO A 65 15.91 -12.01 5.39
C PRO A 65 15.35 -11.82 6.81
N LYS A 66 15.95 -12.47 7.81
CA LYS A 66 15.55 -12.35 9.22
C LYS A 66 16.11 -11.10 9.92
N THR A 67 16.92 -10.31 9.23
CA THR A 67 17.50 -9.08 9.80
C THR A 67 16.38 -8.10 10.07
N ARG A 68 16.28 -7.63 11.32
CA ARG A 68 15.29 -6.65 11.72
C ARG A 68 15.59 -5.29 11.08
N LEU A 69 14.55 -4.58 10.66
CA LEU A 69 14.69 -3.29 9.98
C LEU A 69 15.31 -2.20 10.87
N ASP A 70 15.15 -2.29 12.18
CA ASP A 70 15.76 -1.40 13.16
C ASP A 70 17.29 -1.56 13.25
N GLN A 71 17.80 -2.76 12.98
CA GLN A 71 19.24 -3.09 13.03
C GLN A 71 19.99 -2.73 11.74
N LEU A 72 19.29 -2.50 10.63
CA LEU A 72 19.91 -2.21 9.33
C LEU A 72 20.55 -0.81 9.22
N GLY A 73 20.56 -0.02 10.30
CA GLY A 73 21.11 1.34 10.30
C GLY A 73 20.37 2.31 9.36
N LEU A 74 19.23 1.88 8.82
CA LEU A 74 18.32 2.67 7.99
C LEU A 74 17.54 3.61 8.90
N GLY A 75 18.20 4.61 9.47
CA GLY A 75 17.71 5.47 10.57
C GLY A 75 16.40 6.24 10.33
N SER A 76 15.69 6.03 9.22
CA SER A 76 14.30 6.45 9.04
C SER A 76 13.62 5.63 7.94
N PRO A 77 12.38 5.13 8.16
CA PRO A 77 11.57 4.48 7.12
C PRO A 77 11.40 5.34 5.87
N ARG A 78 11.45 6.67 5.99
CA ARG A 78 11.45 7.58 4.81
C ARG A 78 12.66 7.36 3.91
N LYS A 79 13.85 7.16 4.49
CA LYS A 79 15.09 6.95 3.70
C LYS A 79 15.04 5.60 3.00
N THR A 80 14.56 4.55 3.66
CA THR A 80 14.40 3.23 3.07
C THR A 80 13.37 3.22 1.95
N MET A 81 12.21 3.86 2.17
CA MET A 81 11.15 3.96 1.17
C MET A 81 11.55 4.85 -0.01
N LYS A 82 12.35 5.89 0.24
CA LYS A 82 12.94 6.72 -0.82
C LYS A 82 13.99 5.94 -1.62
N ALA A 83 14.84 5.15 -0.96
CA ALA A 83 15.81 4.28 -1.63
C ALA A 83 15.13 3.18 -2.46
N LEU A 84 13.99 2.66 -1.99
CA LEU A 84 13.11 1.75 -2.73
C LEU A 84 12.52 2.38 -4.00
N ASN A 85 11.97 3.60 -3.89
CA ASN A 85 11.46 4.34 -5.03
C ASN A 85 12.56 4.64 -6.06
N ILE A 86 13.79 4.92 -5.62
CA ILE A 86 14.95 5.11 -6.51
C ILE A 86 15.34 3.80 -7.22
N GLY A 87 15.14 2.65 -6.57
CA GLY A 87 15.31 1.32 -7.16
C GLY A 87 14.18 0.88 -8.10
N GLY A 88 13.25 1.79 -8.40
CA GLY A 88 12.12 1.57 -9.30
C GLY A 88 10.94 0.81 -8.68
N LEU A 89 10.98 0.45 -7.39
CA LEU A 89 9.90 -0.29 -6.72
C LEU A 89 9.02 0.67 -5.91
N PRO A 90 7.75 0.88 -6.30
CA PRO A 90 6.78 1.62 -5.49
C PRO A 90 6.75 1.08 -4.06
N ALA A 91 7.18 1.92 -3.13
CA ALA A 91 7.18 1.61 -1.71
C ALA A 91 5.76 1.37 -1.18
N PRO A 92 5.56 0.44 -0.20
CA PRO A 92 4.27 0.32 0.48
C PRO A 92 3.87 1.68 1.10
N LYS A 93 2.57 2.00 1.12
CA LYS A 93 2.11 3.23 1.78
C LYS A 93 2.41 3.12 3.26
N ALA A 94 3.36 3.93 3.75
CA ALA A 94 3.64 3.97 5.17
C ALA A 94 2.47 4.63 5.91
N GLY A 95 1.91 3.93 6.89
CA GLY A 95 0.80 4.45 7.69
C GLY A 95 1.20 5.68 8.49
N LEU A 96 0.21 6.54 8.76
CA LEU A 96 0.34 7.57 9.80
C LEU A 96 0.42 6.84 11.15
N GLY A 97 1.53 6.98 11.86
CA GLY A 97 1.61 6.48 13.22
C GLY A 97 0.56 7.14 14.13
N TRP A 98 0.29 6.54 15.30
CA TRP A 98 -0.65 7.06 16.30
C TRP A 98 -0.56 8.58 16.52
N PHE A 99 0.66 9.13 16.63
CA PHE A 99 0.87 10.58 16.78
C PHE A 99 0.41 11.39 15.56
N GLY A 100 0.59 10.85 14.35
CA GLY A 100 0.07 11.46 13.13
C GLY A 100 -1.44 11.42 13.08
N MET A 101 -2.07 10.35 13.59
CA MET A 101 -3.54 10.26 13.70
C MET A 101 -4.08 11.31 14.68
N ILE A 102 -3.48 11.45 15.87
CA ILE A 102 -3.83 12.51 16.83
C ILE A 102 -3.68 13.89 16.19
N ALA A 103 -2.57 14.14 15.51
CA ALA A 103 -2.34 15.43 14.84
C ALA A 103 -3.37 15.70 13.73
N ALA A 104 -3.77 14.69 12.96
CA ALA A 104 -4.82 14.81 11.95
C ALA A 104 -6.18 15.14 12.59
N VAL A 105 -6.52 14.48 13.70
CA VAL A 105 -7.75 14.76 14.46
C VAL A 105 -7.73 16.19 15.00
N ILE A 106 -6.63 16.63 15.60
CA ILE A 106 -6.45 18.01 16.08
C ILE A 106 -6.62 19.01 14.92
N ALA A 107 -6.05 18.73 13.76
CA ALA A 107 -6.18 19.60 12.59
C ALA A 107 -7.63 19.71 12.09
N ILE A 108 -8.40 18.61 12.12
CA ILE A 108 -9.83 18.60 11.77
C ILE A 108 -10.65 19.41 12.78
N PHE A 109 -10.43 19.23 14.08
CA PHE A 109 -11.14 20.00 15.09
C PHE A 109 -10.77 21.49 15.04
N ALA A 110 -9.50 21.80 14.79
CA ALA A 110 -9.04 23.18 14.65
C ALA A 110 -9.56 23.84 13.36
N SER A 111 -9.70 23.11 12.24
CA SER A 111 -10.34 23.65 11.04
C SER A 111 -11.83 23.87 11.25
N MET A 112 -12.53 22.94 11.92
CA MET A 112 -13.95 23.07 12.22
C MET A 112 -14.23 24.25 13.17
N ALA A 113 -13.43 24.42 14.22
CA ALA A 113 -13.55 25.58 15.09
C ALA A 113 -13.16 26.90 14.37
N MET A 114 -12.30 26.86 13.34
CA MET A 114 -11.94 28.05 12.56
C MET A 114 -13.11 28.52 11.70
N VAL A 115 -13.87 27.59 11.11
CA VAL A 115 -15.11 27.88 10.40
C VAL A 115 -16.17 28.47 11.35
N LEU A 116 -16.34 27.88 12.54
CA LEU A 116 -17.33 28.35 13.53
C LEU A 116 -16.99 29.74 14.09
N THR A 117 -15.71 30.02 14.35
CA THR A 117 -15.24 31.30 14.92
C THR A 117 -15.02 32.39 13.86
N GLY A 118 -14.71 32.03 12.61
CA GLY A 118 -14.51 32.97 11.52
C GLY A 118 -15.77 33.73 11.10
N LEU A 119 -16.95 33.20 11.43
CA LEU A 119 -18.23 33.90 11.32
C LEU A 119 -18.38 35.05 12.34
N ALA A 120 -17.50 35.16 13.35
CA ALA A 120 -17.63 36.08 14.48
C ALA A 120 -16.56 37.21 14.54
N GLY A 121 -15.72 37.38 13.52
CA GLY A 121 -14.79 38.53 13.40
C GLY A 121 -13.34 38.31 13.87
N GLU A 122 -12.48 39.31 13.64
CA GLU A 122 -11.00 39.32 13.74
C GLU A 122 -10.43 39.14 15.17
N SER A 123 -10.83 38.07 15.85
CA SER A 123 -10.39 37.79 17.21
C SER A 123 -9.00 37.13 17.24
N VAL A 124 -8.24 37.43 18.29
CA VAL A 124 -6.95 36.80 18.63
C VAL A 124 -7.03 35.26 18.64
N ALA A 125 -8.22 34.70 18.86
CA ALA A 125 -8.50 33.26 18.77
C ALA A 125 -8.18 32.67 17.39
N MET A 126 -8.41 33.41 16.29
CA MET A 126 -8.14 32.93 14.93
C MET A 126 -6.63 32.76 14.67
N ARG A 127 -5.78 33.60 15.27
CA ARG A 127 -4.31 33.50 15.15
C ARG A 127 -3.76 32.28 15.88
N TRP A 128 -4.25 32.00 17.09
CA TRP A 128 -3.87 30.80 17.85
C TRP A 128 -4.35 29.52 17.16
N MET A 129 -5.54 29.53 16.58
CA MET A 129 -6.08 28.41 15.81
C MET A 129 -5.27 28.11 14.55
N ALA A 130 -4.90 29.13 13.78
CA ALA A 130 -4.00 28.96 12.63
C ALA A 130 -2.63 28.39 13.04
N ALA A 131 -2.09 28.81 14.19
CA ALA A 131 -0.85 28.26 14.73
C ALA A 131 -1.01 26.78 15.14
N ILE A 132 -2.16 26.38 15.70
CA ILE A 132 -2.45 24.97 16.04
C ILE A 132 -2.58 24.12 14.76
N VAL A 133 -3.30 24.58 13.74
CA VAL A 133 -3.42 23.87 12.45
C VAL A 133 -2.06 23.75 11.77
N ALA A 134 -1.27 24.83 11.74
CA ALA A 134 0.08 24.82 11.17
C ALA A 134 1.00 23.86 11.96
N GLY A 135 0.96 23.91 13.29
CA GLY A 135 1.70 23.01 14.17
C GLY A 135 1.29 21.54 13.97
N ALA A 136 -0.01 21.26 13.92
CA ALA A 136 -0.55 19.92 13.68
C ALA A 136 -0.15 19.41 12.28
N GLY A 137 -0.30 20.22 11.24
CA GLY A 137 0.15 19.90 9.89
C GLY A 137 1.64 19.62 9.84
N MET A 138 2.44 20.41 10.55
CA MET A 138 3.89 20.20 10.67
C MET A 138 4.20 18.88 11.39
N THR A 139 3.50 18.56 12.48
CA THR A 139 3.67 17.26 13.15
C THR A 139 3.28 16.07 12.28
N VAL A 140 2.25 16.16 11.41
CA VAL A 140 1.94 15.11 10.42
C VAL A 140 3.05 14.99 9.37
N LEU A 141 3.55 16.13 8.87
CA LEU A 141 4.63 16.19 7.88
C LEU A 141 5.98 15.74 8.44
N PHE A 142 6.20 15.82 9.75
CA PHE A 142 7.42 15.35 10.42
C PHE A 142 7.23 14.07 11.24
N ALA A 143 5.99 13.55 11.33
CA ALA A 143 5.71 12.32 12.06
C ALA A 143 6.57 11.19 11.47
N PRO A 144 7.26 10.42 12.34
CA PRO A 144 7.98 9.24 11.91
C PRO A 144 6.97 8.26 11.33
N ARG A 145 6.95 8.16 10.00
CA ARG A 145 6.24 7.12 9.26
C ARG A 145 6.77 5.78 9.76
N ARG A 146 5.89 4.94 10.30
CA ARG A 146 6.25 3.59 10.74
C ARG A 146 5.97 2.60 9.63
N TYR A 147 6.70 1.50 9.63
CA TYR A 147 6.28 0.33 8.86
C TYR A 147 4.94 -0.16 9.42
N PRO A 148 4.06 -0.74 8.58
CA PRO A 148 2.93 -1.53 9.05
C PRO A 148 3.39 -2.52 10.13
N GLN A 149 2.53 -2.82 11.11
CA GLN A 149 2.89 -3.65 12.26
C GLN A 149 3.39 -5.05 11.85
N ASP A 150 3.00 -5.51 10.67
CA ASP A 150 3.33 -6.83 10.13
C ASP A 150 4.70 -6.89 9.44
N ILE A 151 5.46 -5.80 9.44
CA ILE A 151 6.76 -5.70 8.75
C ILE A 151 7.86 -5.40 9.76
N GLU A 152 8.48 -6.47 10.28
CA GLU A 152 9.57 -6.37 11.25
C GLU A 152 10.95 -6.60 10.60
N THR A 153 11.02 -7.49 9.61
CA THR A 153 12.27 -7.93 9.00
C THR A 153 12.43 -7.44 7.55
N LEU A 154 13.67 -7.51 7.06
CA LEU A 154 13.99 -7.23 5.66
C LEU A 154 13.28 -8.18 4.69
N GLY A 155 13.07 -9.43 5.11
CA GLY A 155 12.30 -10.43 4.39
C GLY A 155 10.82 -10.07 4.31
N ASP A 156 10.22 -9.59 5.40
CA ASP A 156 8.82 -9.15 5.42
C ASP A 156 8.62 -7.96 4.50
N LEU A 157 9.56 -7.01 4.51
CA LEU A 157 9.54 -5.86 3.60
C LEU A 157 9.70 -6.31 2.15
N ALA A 158 10.58 -7.26 1.86
CA ALA A 158 10.77 -7.82 0.53
C ALA A 158 9.51 -8.53 0.02
N ASN A 159 8.84 -9.30 0.87
CA ASN A 159 7.58 -9.95 0.56
C ASN A 159 6.47 -8.92 0.30
N ALA A 160 6.34 -7.91 1.16
CA ALA A 160 5.36 -6.83 0.97
C ALA A 160 5.60 -6.05 -0.34
N VAL A 161 6.86 -5.75 -0.66
CA VAL A 161 7.24 -5.09 -1.92
C VAL A 161 6.94 -5.97 -3.12
N ALA A 162 7.21 -7.28 -3.04
CA ALA A 162 6.93 -8.23 -4.11
C ALA A 162 5.44 -8.41 -4.37
N ARG A 163 4.63 -8.52 -3.30
CA ARG A 163 3.16 -8.54 -3.38
C ARG A 163 2.58 -7.26 -3.96
N ARG A 164 3.21 -6.12 -3.71
CA ARG A 164 2.72 -4.83 -4.24
C ARG A 164 3.05 -4.64 -5.72
N ASN A 165 4.13 -5.25 -6.20
CA ASN A 165 4.67 -5.01 -7.54
C ASN A 165 4.90 -6.31 -8.36
N PRO A 166 3.89 -7.19 -8.48
CA PRO A 166 4.07 -8.50 -9.10
C PRO A 166 4.49 -8.40 -10.57
N MET A 167 3.91 -7.46 -11.32
CA MET A 167 4.13 -7.36 -12.76
C MET A 167 5.43 -6.65 -13.14
N MET A 168 5.85 -5.69 -12.33
CA MET A 168 7.16 -5.08 -12.53
C MET A 168 8.30 -6.06 -12.24
N LEU A 169 8.13 -6.94 -11.24
CA LEU A 169 9.08 -8.02 -10.99
C LEU A 169 9.04 -9.08 -12.09
N LYS A 170 7.84 -9.43 -12.62
CA LYS A 170 7.70 -10.31 -13.78
C LYS A 170 8.43 -9.76 -15.01
N ALA A 171 8.28 -8.46 -15.31
CA ALA A 171 9.00 -7.79 -16.39
C ALA A 171 10.53 -7.83 -16.24
N GLN A 172 11.03 -8.10 -15.03
CA GLN A 172 12.45 -8.21 -14.71
C GLN A 172 12.94 -9.66 -14.62
N GLY A 173 12.10 -10.64 -14.97
CA GLY A 173 12.45 -12.07 -14.99
C GLY A 173 12.04 -12.85 -13.73
N ALA A 174 11.24 -12.26 -12.84
CA ALA A 174 10.66 -13.01 -11.73
C ALA A 174 9.60 -14.00 -12.25
N GLY A 175 9.57 -15.19 -11.66
CA GLY A 175 8.46 -16.11 -11.83
C GLY A 175 7.25 -15.59 -11.07
N LEU A 176 6.18 -15.26 -11.79
CA LEU A 176 4.91 -14.96 -11.15
C LEU A 176 4.30 -16.30 -10.67
N ARG A 177 3.62 -16.33 -9.52
CA ARG A 177 2.94 -17.54 -9.05
C ARG A 177 1.48 -17.20 -8.83
N GLN A 178 0.58 -18.15 -9.07
CA GLN A 178 -0.86 -17.94 -8.85
C GLN A 178 -1.15 -17.49 -7.41
N GLY A 179 -0.51 -18.10 -6.41
CA GLY A 179 -0.65 -17.67 -5.02
C GLY A 179 -0.22 -16.22 -4.78
N ALA A 180 0.85 -15.76 -5.43
CA ALA A 180 1.32 -14.38 -5.30
C ALA A 180 0.37 -13.37 -5.98
N VAL A 181 -0.28 -13.77 -7.08
CA VAL A 181 -1.33 -12.97 -7.74
C VAL A 181 -2.55 -12.86 -6.84
N TRP A 182 -2.98 -13.98 -6.25
CA TRP A 182 -4.07 -14.03 -5.30
C TRP A 182 -3.81 -13.13 -4.08
N GLU A 183 -2.64 -13.25 -3.45
CA GLU A 183 -2.25 -12.40 -2.32
C GLU A 183 -2.24 -10.92 -2.70
N SER A 184 -1.68 -10.56 -3.86
CA SER A 184 -1.69 -9.18 -4.34
C SER A 184 -3.10 -8.65 -4.62
N LEU A 185 -3.99 -9.50 -5.13
CA LEU A 185 -5.39 -9.13 -5.39
C LEU A 185 -6.15 -8.93 -4.08
N ARG A 186 -5.93 -9.81 -3.10
CA ARG A 186 -6.52 -9.73 -1.76
C ARG A 186 -6.10 -8.45 -1.04
N ASP A 187 -4.81 -8.10 -1.10
CA ASP A 187 -4.30 -6.84 -0.55
C ASP A 187 -4.97 -5.62 -1.19
N LEU A 188 -5.17 -5.66 -2.52
CA LEU A 188 -5.80 -4.57 -3.25
C LEU A 188 -7.28 -4.44 -2.90
N ALA A 189 -7.98 -5.57 -2.75
CA ALA A 189 -9.38 -5.61 -2.35
C ALA A 189 -9.55 -5.05 -0.93
N ALA A 190 -8.69 -5.43 0.03
CA ALA A 190 -8.70 -4.89 1.40
C ALA A 190 -8.45 -3.38 1.43
N GLU A 191 -7.49 -2.89 0.64
CA GLU A 191 -7.18 -1.46 0.55
C GLU A 191 -8.39 -0.63 0.06
N HIS A 192 -9.25 -1.20 -0.79
CA HIS A 192 -10.41 -0.50 -1.36
C HIS A 192 -11.71 -0.72 -0.59
N SER A 193 -11.91 -1.89 0.04
CA SER A 193 -13.11 -2.18 0.82
C SER A 193 -13.01 -1.68 2.26
N GLY A 194 -11.79 -1.45 2.77
CA GLY A 194 -11.54 -1.18 4.19
C GLY A 194 -11.70 -2.40 5.10
N ALA A 195 -11.96 -3.59 4.53
CA ALA A 195 -12.05 -4.84 5.26
C ALA A 195 -10.66 -5.40 5.60
N SER A 196 -10.59 -6.30 6.58
CA SER A 196 -9.35 -7.03 6.87
C SER A 196 -8.98 -7.95 5.71
N VAL A 197 -7.69 -8.13 5.46
CA VAL A 197 -7.18 -9.08 4.46
C VAL A 197 -7.65 -10.52 4.76
N ASP A 198 -7.89 -10.84 6.04
CA ASP A 198 -8.35 -12.16 6.49
C ASP A 198 -9.84 -12.39 6.27
N GLU A 199 -10.60 -11.35 5.93
CA GLU A 199 -12.04 -11.43 5.64
C GLU A 199 -12.32 -11.58 4.13
N ILE A 200 -11.27 -11.54 3.30
CA ILE A 200 -11.38 -11.57 1.85
C ILE A 200 -11.05 -12.97 1.34
N PHE A 201 -12.10 -13.62 0.85
CA PHE A 201 -12.10 -14.97 0.32
C PHE A 201 -12.54 -14.98 -1.15
N LEU A 202 -12.45 -16.15 -1.79
CA LEU A 202 -12.83 -16.31 -3.19
C LEU A 202 -14.33 -16.09 -3.43
N ASP A 203 -15.16 -16.40 -2.44
CA ASP A 203 -16.62 -16.25 -2.46
C ASP A 203 -17.09 -14.85 -2.03
N THR A 204 -16.19 -13.96 -1.60
CA THR A 204 -16.54 -12.60 -1.21
C THR A 204 -17.21 -11.86 -2.39
N PRO A 205 -18.41 -11.29 -2.20
CA PRO A 205 -19.15 -10.64 -3.28
C PRO A 205 -18.53 -9.30 -3.69
N LEU A 206 -18.51 -9.02 -5.00
CA LEU A 206 -18.14 -7.71 -5.54
C LEU A 206 -19.35 -6.76 -5.46
N TYR A 207 -19.27 -5.74 -4.62
CA TYR A 207 -20.39 -4.88 -4.21
C TYR A 207 -21.07 -4.06 -5.35
N GLN A 208 -20.59 -4.15 -6.60
CA GLN A 208 -21.15 -3.37 -7.71
C GLN A 208 -22.56 -3.81 -8.16
N GLN A 209 -23.03 -5.01 -7.83
CA GLN A 209 -24.36 -5.43 -8.27
C GLN A 209 -25.51 -4.98 -7.35
N LYS A 210 -25.27 -4.72 -6.07
CA LYS A 210 -26.37 -4.35 -5.15
C LYS A 210 -26.92 -2.94 -5.41
N ALA A 211 -26.06 -2.02 -5.86
CA ALA A 211 -26.48 -0.66 -6.17
C ALA A 211 -27.29 -0.54 -7.48
N LYS A 212 -27.24 -1.54 -8.38
CA LYS A 212 -27.95 -1.52 -9.67
C LYS A 212 -29.24 -2.35 -9.65
N SER A 213 -29.41 -3.29 -8.72
CA SER A 213 -30.66 -4.03 -8.54
C SER A 213 -31.66 -3.34 -7.60
N GLU A 214 -31.23 -2.38 -6.78
CA GLU A 214 -32.12 -1.57 -5.93
C GLU A 214 -32.55 -0.25 -6.59
N ALA A 215 -32.05 0.03 -7.81
CA ALA A 215 -32.38 1.21 -8.61
C ALA A 215 -33.10 0.89 -9.94
N ALA A 216 -33.55 -0.35 -10.12
CA ALA A 216 -34.26 -0.84 -11.31
C ALA A 216 -35.64 -1.37 -10.93
#